data_AF-A0A838WXT5-F1
#
_entry.id   AF-A0A838WXT5-F1
#
_cell.length_a   1.000
_cell.length_b   1.000
_cell.length_c   1.000
_cell.angle_alpha   90.00
_cell.angle_beta   90.00
_cell.angle_gamma   90.00
#
_symmetry.space_group_name_H-M   'P 1'
#
loop_
_entity.id
_entity.type
_entity.pdbx_description
1 polymer ?
#
loop_
_entity_poly.entity_id
_entity_poly.type
_entity_poly.pdbx_seq_one_letter_code
_entity_poly.pdbx_strand_id
1 'polypeptide(L)'
;IHNFGEQDAVLELPTHPISPLPDNPGQFTGIAASPGIAIAPVVHYQLAPVSITEYHIENVEIEWQRLQHAIQRAKQEITMLLSHASVQIGDAEAAIFDAHLLFLADPVMLDAVRRYII
;
A
#
# COMPACT_ATOMS: atom_id res chain seq x y z
N ILE A 1 -15.64 -13.52 -13.08
CA ILE A 1 -14.55 -12.54 -13.19
C ILE A 1 -13.31 -13.24 -12.61
N HIS A 2 -12.49 -13.84 -13.48
CA HIS A 2 -11.18 -14.38 -13.13
C HIS A 2 -10.20 -13.20 -13.13
N ASN A 3 -9.97 -12.57 -11.98
CA ASN A 3 -9.24 -11.30 -11.92
C ASN A 3 -7.78 -11.42 -11.48
N PHE A 4 -7.29 -12.63 -11.17
CA PHE A 4 -5.98 -12.79 -10.52
C PHE A 4 -5.17 -14.00 -11.00
N GLY A 5 -5.42 -14.50 -12.22
CA GLY A 5 -4.56 -15.56 -12.79
C GLY A 5 -4.49 -16.87 -11.97
N GLU A 6 -5.40 -17.07 -11.01
CA GLU A 6 -5.50 -18.29 -10.25
C GLU A 6 -5.94 -19.42 -11.20
N GLN A 7 -5.02 -20.33 -11.50
CA GLN A 7 -5.41 -21.67 -11.91
C GLN A 7 -6.05 -22.31 -10.67
N ASP A 8 -7.20 -22.97 -10.83
CA ASP A 8 -7.84 -23.83 -9.82
C ASP A 8 -6.98 -25.08 -9.49
N ALA A 9 -5.67 -24.89 -9.33
CA ALA A 9 -4.77 -25.89 -8.81
C ALA A 9 -4.97 -25.89 -7.30
N VAL A 10 -5.60 -26.95 -6.80
CA VAL A 10 -5.63 -27.26 -5.37
C VAL A 10 -4.18 -27.28 -4.87
N LEU A 11 -3.78 -26.24 -4.13
CA LEU A 11 -2.50 -26.21 -3.44
C LEU A 11 -2.54 -27.30 -2.38
N GLU A 12 -1.89 -28.43 -2.65
CA GLU A 12 -1.60 -29.40 -1.58
C GLU A 12 -0.75 -28.68 -0.53
N LEU A 13 -1.36 -28.42 0.63
CA LEU A 13 -0.67 -27.87 1.79
C LEU A 13 0.50 -28.81 2.13
N PRO A 14 1.74 -28.30 2.25
CA PRO A 14 2.86 -29.14 2.64
C PRO A 14 2.55 -29.80 4.00
N THR A 15 2.47 -31.13 4.02
CA THR A 15 2.15 -31.92 5.22
C THR A 15 3.35 -32.10 6.15
N HIS A 16 4.39 -31.26 6.02
CA HIS A 16 5.55 -31.33 6.89
C HIS A 16 5.24 -30.67 8.23
N PRO A 17 5.60 -31.31 9.36
CA PRO A 17 5.40 -30.72 10.67
C PRO A 17 6.13 -29.38 10.72
N ILE A 18 5.38 -28.31 11.00
CA ILE A 18 5.93 -26.98 11.29
C ILE A 18 6.63 -27.11 12.65
N SER A 19 7.94 -27.37 12.64
CA SER A 19 8.73 -27.39 13.87
C SER A 19 8.86 -25.95 14.38
N PRO A 20 8.48 -25.64 15.64
CA PRO A 20 8.29 -24.25 16.09
C PRO A 20 9.58 -23.51 16.49
N LEU A 21 10.77 -24.08 16.31
CA LEU A 21 12.01 -23.36 16.63
C LEU A 21 13.16 -23.80 15.71
N PRO A 22 13.88 -22.86 15.07
CA PRO A 22 15.13 -23.19 14.41
C PRO A 22 16.21 -23.50 15.46
N ASP A 23 16.93 -24.60 15.27
CA ASP A 23 18.03 -25.06 16.14
C ASP A 23 19.30 -24.17 16.05
N ASN A 24 19.30 -23.15 15.17
CA ASN A 24 20.47 -22.35 14.85
C ASN A 24 20.18 -20.83 14.90
N PRO A 25 20.91 -20.04 15.71
CA PRO A 25 20.73 -18.59 15.74
C PRO A 25 20.98 -17.98 14.34
N GLY A 26 19.99 -17.25 13.83
CA GLY A 26 20.04 -16.57 12.52
C GLY A 26 19.25 -17.26 11.41
N GLN A 27 18.63 -18.42 11.67
CA GLN A 27 17.68 -19.02 10.74
C GLN A 27 16.25 -18.54 11.05
N PHE A 28 15.54 -18.08 10.02
CA PHE A 28 14.12 -17.69 10.12
C PHE A 28 13.27 -18.65 9.27
N THR A 29 12.08 -19.00 9.76
CA THR A 29 11.08 -19.78 9.02
C THR A 29 9.87 -18.90 8.69
N GLY A 30 9.23 -19.14 7.54
CA GLY A 30 8.10 -18.34 7.07
C GLY A 30 7.32 -19.04 5.96
N ILE A 31 6.27 -18.39 5.46
CA ILE A 31 5.45 -18.89 4.34
C ILE A 31 6.12 -18.45 3.03
N ALA A 32 6.41 -19.39 2.13
CA ALA A 32 7.04 -19.09 0.86
C ALA A 32 6.04 -18.36 -0.08
N ALA A 33 6.41 -17.15 -0.52
CA ALA A 33 5.61 -16.35 -1.45
C ALA A 33 6.07 -16.46 -2.91
N SER A 34 7.38 -16.70 -3.13
CA SER A 34 7.97 -16.88 -4.47
C SER A 34 9.10 -17.91 -4.42
N PRO A 35 9.30 -18.70 -5.50
CA PRO A 35 10.41 -19.64 -5.59
C PRO A 35 11.74 -18.92 -5.88
N GLY A 36 12.85 -19.45 -5.35
CA GLY A 36 14.20 -18.98 -5.69
C GLY A 36 15.13 -18.83 -4.49
N ILE A 37 16.38 -18.39 -4.77
CA ILE A 37 17.40 -18.08 -3.77
C ILE A 37 17.89 -16.65 -4.05
N ALA A 38 17.84 -15.76 -3.05
CA ALA A 38 18.32 -14.39 -3.14
C ALA A 38 19.57 -14.20 -2.26
N ILE A 39 20.63 -13.60 -2.82
CA ILE A 39 21.88 -13.28 -2.12
C ILE A 39 22.20 -11.80 -2.39
N ALA A 40 21.93 -10.93 -1.43
CA ALA A 40 22.14 -9.48 -1.54
C ALA A 40 22.25 -8.84 -0.13
N PRO A 41 22.77 -7.60 -0.02
CA PRO A 41 22.68 -6.83 1.22
C PRO A 41 21.22 -6.63 1.68
N VAL A 42 21.00 -6.64 2.99
CA VAL A 42 19.69 -6.39 3.57
C VAL A 42 19.40 -4.89 3.58
N VAL A 43 18.24 -4.50 3.06
CA VAL A 43 17.66 -3.17 3.24
C VAL A 43 16.53 -3.28 4.26
N HIS A 44 16.75 -2.74 5.46
CA HIS A 44 15.72 -2.67 6.48
C HIS A 44 14.85 -1.43 6.26
N TYR A 45 13.71 -1.61 5.59
CA TYR A 45 12.74 -0.54 5.44
C TYR A 45 11.96 -0.34 6.75
N GLN A 46 12.12 0.83 7.36
CA GLN A 46 11.36 1.24 8.54
C GLN A 46 10.50 2.44 8.18
N LEU A 47 9.18 2.30 8.31
CA LEU A 47 8.27 3.41 8.10
C LEU A 47 8.44 4.41 9.24
N ALA A 48 8.68 5.68 8.89
CA ALA A 48 8.73 6.74 9.89
C ALA A 48 7.32 6.93 10.49
N PRO A 49 7.18 7.04 11.83
CA PRO A 49 5.90 7.32 12.44
C PRO A 49 5.42 8.72 12.04
N VAL A 50 4.15 8.82 11.67
CA VAL A 50 3.49 10.12 11.41
C VAL A 50 3.02 10.69 12.74
N SER A 51 3.55 11.84 13.16
CA SER A 51 3.07 12.54 14.36
C SER A 51 1.86 13.41 14.03
N ILE A 52 0.70 13.06 14.57
CA ILE A 52 -0.54 13.84 14.45
C ILE A 52 -0.64 14.74 15.68
N THR A 53 -0.77 16.05 15.48
CA THR A 53 -0.95 17.04 16.54
C THR A 53 -2.31 17.69 16.40
N GLU A 54 -3.06 17.75 17.49
CA GLU A 54 -4.29 18.54 17.56
C GLU A 54 -3.94 19.99 17.93
N TYR A 55 -4.45 20.95 17.18
CA TYR A 55 -4.25 22.36 17.44
C TYR A 55 -5.50 23.16 17.07
N HIS A 56 -5.65 24.32 17.71
CA HIS A 56 -6.72 25.24 17.38
C HIS A 56 -6.37 25.99 16.09
N ILE A 57 -7.36 26.15 15.21
CA ILE A 57 -7.21 26.80 13.92
C ILE A 57 -7.94 28.14 13.95
N GLU A 58 -7.31 29.20 13.44
CA GLU A 58 -7.92 30.52 13.35
C GLU A 58 -8.70 30.70 12.04
N ASN A 59 -8.34 29.95 11.00
CA ASN A 59 -8.92 30.06 9.67
C ASN A 59 -9.13 28.68 9.01
N VAL A 60 -10.38 28.25 9.00
CA VAL A 60 -10.87 27.00 8.40
C VAL A 60 -10.49 26.89 6.92
N GLU A 61 -10.54 27.99 6.16
CA GLU A 61 -10.29 27.98 4.72
C GLU A 61 -8.83 27.65 4.41
N ILE A 62 -7.89 28.12 5.24
CA ILE A 62 -6.46 27.81 5.08
C ILE A 62 -6.22 26.30 5.26
N GLU A 63 -6.81 25.70 6.28
CA GLU A 63 -6.66 24.26 6.55
C GLU A 63 -7.34 23.40 5.48
N TRP A 64 -8.50 23.84 4.99
CA TRP A 64 -9.16 23.19 3.88
C TRP A 64 -8.30 23.22 2.60
N GLN A 65 -7.73 24.38 2.25
CA GLN A 65 -6.82 24.51 1.10
C GLN A 65 -5.56 23.66 1.27
N ARG A 66 -5.01 23.57 2.49
CA ARG A 66 -3.86 22.72 2.80
C ARG A 66 -4.18 21.25 2.51
N LEU A 67 -5.34 20.76 2.93
CA LEU A 67 -5.79 19.40 2.63
C LEU A 67 -5.97 19.19 1.12
N GLN A 68 -6.64 20.11 0.43
CA GLN A 68 -6.85 20.01 -1.02
C GLN A 68 -5.52 19.93 -1.79
N HIS A 69 -4.53 20.72 -1.39
CA HIS A 69 -3.20 20.69 -1.98
C HIS A 69 -2.47 19.37 -1.71
N ALA A 70 -2.59 18.81 -0.50
CA ALA A 70 -2.04 17.50 -0.17
C ALA A 70 -2.67 16.37 -1.01
N ILE A 71 -3.99 16.39 -1.18
CA ILE A 71 -4.72 15.46 -2.04
C ILE A 71 -4.25 15.58 -3.50
N GLN A 72 -4.07 16.81 -3.99
CA GLN A 72 -3.60 17.04 -5.36
C GLN A 72 -2.19 16.49 -5.59
N ARG A 73 -1.28 16.67 -4.62
CA ARG A 73 0.07 16.08 -4.68
C ARG A 73 0.01 14.56 -4.69
N ALA A 74 -0.77 13.95 -3.80
CA ALA A 74 -0.94 12.50 -3.75
C ALA A 74 -1.50 11.95 -5.09
N LYS A 75 -2.47 12.63 -5.70
CA LYS A 75 -3.00 12.25 -7.03
C LYS A 75 -1.91 12.27 -8.10
N GLN A 76 -1.04 13.29 -8.11
CA GLN A 76 0.06 13.39 -9.06
C GLN A 76 1.08 12.26 -8.88
N GLU A 77 1.47 11.98 -7.64
CA GLU A 77 2.40 10.89 -7.30
C GLU A 77 1.84 9.52 -7.70
N ILE A 78 0.58 9.25 -7.37
CA ILE A 78 -0.09 7.98 -7.74
C ILE A 78 -0.22 7.85 -9.26
N THR A 79 -0.54 8.92 -9.98
CA THR A 79 -0.60 8.90 -11.45
C THR A 79 0.77 8.59 -12.07
N MET A 80 1.84 9.13 -11.49
CA MET A 80 3.20 8.81 -11.92
C MET A 80 3.53 7.34 -11.69
N LEU A 81 3.20 6.80 -10.50
CA LEU A 81 3.38 5.39 -10.17
C LEU A 81 2.58 4.47 -11.09
N LEU A 82 1.32 4.81 -11.40
CA LEU A 82 0.49 4.11 -12.37
C LEU A 82 1.18 4.05 -13.73
N SER A 83 1.66 5.19 -14.25
CA SER A 83 2.34 5.25 -15.56
C SER A 83 3.60 4.38 -15.59
N HIS A 84 4.37 4.41 -14.51
CA HIS A 84 5.61 3.66 -14.41
C HIS A 84 5.36 2.15 -14.28
N ALA A 85 4.39 1.75 -13.45
CA ALA A 85 3.98 0.36 -13.30
C ALA A 85 3.39 -0.19 -14.61
N SER A 86 2.57 0.58 -15.31
CA SER A 86 1.99 0.19 -16.60
C SER A 86 3.08 -0.18 -17.62
N VAL A 87 4.16 0.62 -17.66
CA VAL A 87 5.31 0.35 -18.54
C VAL A 87 6.14 -0.87 -18.09
N GLN A 88 6.27 -1.11 -16.78
CA GLN A 88 7.16 -2.15 -16.25
C GLN A 88 6.53 -3.53 -16.12
N ILE A 89 5.27 -3.59 -15.67
CA ILE A 89 4.59 -4.83 -15.30
C ILE A 89 3.26 -5.06 -16.05
N GLY A 90 2.75 -4.03 -16.75
CA GLY A 90 1.53 -4.12 -17.55
C GLY A 90 0.36 -3.31 -16.99
N ASP A 91 -0.58 -2.94 -17.88
CA ASP A 91 -1.74 -2.12 -17.53
C ASP A 91 -2.68 -2.82 -16.53
N ALA A 92 -2.85 -4.14 -16.65
CA ALA A 92 -3.76 -4.91 -15.81
C ALA A 92 -3.28 -4.93 -14.34
N GLU A 93 -1.99 -5.15 -14.15
CA GLU A 93 -1.33 -5.15 -12.85
C GLU A 93 -1.27 -3.73 -12.25
N ALA A 94 -1.13 -2.71 -13.09
CA ALA A 94 -1.08 -1.31 -12.67
C ALA A 94 -2.45 -0.73 -12.28
N ALA A 95 -3.56 -1.33 -12.74
CA ALA A 95 -4.94 -0.87 -12.51
C ALA A 95 -5.31 -0.72 -11.02
N ILE A 96 -4.56 -1.33 -10.10
CA ILE A 96 -4.73 -1.10 -8.66
C ILE A 96 -4.63 0.38 -8.27
N PHE A 97 -3.86 1.19 -9.00
CA PHE A 97 -3.73 2.63 -8.73
C PHE A 97 -4.98 3.43 -9.12
N ASP A 98 -5.79 2.96 -10.06
CA ASP A 98 -7.07 3.61 -10.40
C ASP A 98 -8.03 3.60 -9.22
N ALA A 99 -8.07 2.49 -8.46
CA ALA A 99 -8.85 2.40 -7.24
C ALA A 99 -8.35 3.41 -6.18
N HIS A 100 -7.04 3.57 -6.02
CA HIS A 100 -6.46 4.56 -5.12
C HIS A 100 -6.84 6.00 -5.51
N LEU A 101 -6.81 6.32 -6.82
CA LEU A 101 -7.26 7.62 -7.33
C LEU A 101 -8.75 7.86 -7.07
N LEU A 102 -9.57 6.82 -7.20
CA LEU A 102 -11.00 6.89 -6.92
C LEU A 102 -11.28 7.21 -5.44
N PHE A 103 -10.56 6.58 -4.51
CA PHE A 103 -10.68 6.89 -3.07
C PHE A 103 -10.35 8.36 -2.77
N LEU A 104 -9.31 8.91 -3.39
CA LEU A 104 -8.94 10.34 -3.22
C LEU A 104 -9.94 11.32 -3.85
N ALA A 105 -10.90 10.83 -4.64
CA ALA A 105 -11.93 11.63 -5.28
C ALA A 105 -13.34 11.36 -4.70
N ASP A 106 -13.47 10.48 -3.71
CA ASP A 106 -14.77 10.12 -3.14
C ASP A 106 -15.40 11.33 -2.39
N PRO A 107 -16.52 11.89 -2.89
CA PRO A 107 -17.17 13.02 -2.25
C PRO A 107 -17.65 12.70 -0.83
N VAL A 108 -18.03 11.45 -0.54
CA VAL A 108 -18.50 11.06 0.81
C VAL A 108 -17.38 11.18 1.83
N MET A 109 -16.17 10.74 1.48
CA MET A 109 -15.00 10.89 2.34
C MET A 109 -14.58 12.35 2.48
N LEU A 110 -14.55 13.10 1.37
CA LEU A 110 -14.14 14.51 1.38
C LEU A 110 -15.09 15.38 2.21
N ASP A 111 -16.40 15.15 2.10
CA ASP A 111 -17.40 15.84 2.90
C ASP A 111 -17.29 15.49 4.39
N ALA A 112 -17.02 14.22 4.71
CA ALA A 112 -16.80 13.79 6.09
C ALA A 112 -15.58 14.50 6.70
N VAL A 113 -14.45 14.54 6.00
CA VAL A 113 -13.23 15.20 6.48
C VAL A 113 -13.44 16.71 6.62
N ARG A 114 -14.16 17.35 5.68
CA ARG A 114 -14.46 18.79 5.75
C ARG A 114 -15.21 19.16 7.04
N ARG A 115 -16.11 18.29 7.53
CA ARG A 115 -16.83 18.50 8.81
C ARG A 115 -15.95 18.41 10.05
N TYR A 116 -14.76 17.83 9.97
CA TYR A 116 -13.79 17.82 11.08
C TYR A 116 -12.89 19.06 11.09
N ILE A 117 -12.87 19.82 10.00
CA ILE A 117 -12.09 21.05 9.85
C ILE A 117 -12.96 22.28 10.19
N ILE A 118 -14.27 22.23 9.89
CA ILE A 118 -15.27 23.25 10.24
C ILE A 118 -15.71 23.07 11.69
#